data_AF-A0A7C3CJT1-F1
#
_entry.id   AF-A0A7C3CJT1-F1
#
_cell.length_a   1.000
_cell.length_b   1.000
_cell.length_c   1.000
_cell.angle_alpha   90.00
_cell.angle_beta   90.00
_cell.angle_gamma   90.00
#
_symmetry.space_group_name_H-M   'P 1'
#
loop_
_entity.id
_entity.type
_entity.pdbx_description
1 polymer ?
#
loop_
_entity_poly.entity_id
_entity_poly.type
_entity_poly.pdbx_seq_one_letter_code
_entity_poly.pdbx_strand_id
1 'polypeptide(L)'
;MNIIRATHQLALDMSTLAELSKAKGFAKDANDFHVAAYELEKKAAIMTSSQDEDPIPHFILLRSAAALAYKSKLYKESENLIEMCLSENPPLFIQKDLKKISELIQKSASTRVSETIFHLQIEGRLTNVNADKNEITIKDDTQKQNYAVIVPQNQLAEIIKNHWFQNVLIKVRQTNYGVMVLEKINAAA
;
A
#
# COMPACT_ATOMS: atom_id res chain seq x y z
N MET A 1 -7.84 17.29 -36.97
CA MET A 1 -7.64 16.20 -35.98
C MET A 1 -8.22 16.68 -34.66
N ASN A 2 -9.19 15.96 -34.09
CA ASN A 2 -9.86 16.37 -32.85
C ASN A 2 -8.86 16.27 -31.67
N ILE A 3 -8.61 17.38 -30.99
CA ILE A 3 -7.62 17.50 -29.90
C ILE A 3 -7.95 16.57 -28.72
N ILE A 4 -9.24 16.33 -28.43
CA ILE A 4 -9.68 15.40 -27.38
C ILE A 4 -9.23 13.98 -27.74
N ARG A 5 -9.51 13.56 -28.98
CA ARG A 5 -9.11 12.24 -29.48
C ARG A 5 -7.59 12.06 -29.50
N ALA A 6 -6.84 13.10 -29.89
CA ALA A 6 -5.38 13.07 -29.87
C ALA A 6 -4.83 12.93 -28.45
N THR A 7 -5.43 13.65 -27.50
CA THR A 7 -5.04 13.61 -26.07
C THR A 7 -5.33 12.24 -25.47
N HIS A 8 -6.52 11.69 -25.74
CA HIS A 8 -6.89 10.33 -25.33
C HIS A 8 -5.95 9.27 -25.91
N GLN A 9 -5.62 9.37 -27.20
CA GLN A 9 -4.68 8.42 -27.82
C GLN A 9 -3.32 8.46 -27.14
N LEU A 10 -2.80 9.65 -26.85
CA LEU A 10 -1.54 9.79 -26.14
C LEU A 10 -1.60 9.21 -24.72
N ALA A 11 -2.73 9.35 -24.02
CA ALA A 11 -2.93 8.72 -22.72
C ALA A 11 -2.88 7.19 -22.80
N LEU A 12 -3.49 6.60 -23.83
CA LEU A 12 -3.42 5.16 -24.09
C LEU A 12 -1.99 4.70 -24.37
N ASP A 13 -1.26 5.44 -25.22
CA ASP A 13 0.13 5.12 -25.54
C ASP A 13 1.01 5.15 -24.26
N MET A 14 0.82 6.17 -23.40
CA MET A 14 1.50 6.25 -22.10
C MET A 14 1.12 5.08 -21.18
N SER A 15 -0.17 4.69 -21.14
CA SER A 15 -0.58 3.52 -20.36
C SER A 15 0.04 2.23 -20.89
N THR A 16 0.19 2.07 -22.20
CA THR A 16 0.86 0.90 -22.79
C THR A 16 2.35 0.88 -22.41
N LEU A 17 3.03 2.03 -22.44
CA LEU A 17 4.42 2.15 -22.00
C LEU A 17 4.57 1.84 -20.50
N ALA A 18 3.60 2.22 -19.68
CA ALA A 18 3.58 1.87 -18.27
C ALA A 18 3.54 0.36 -18.03
N GLU A 19 2.64 -0.35 -18.73
CA GLU A 19 2.54 -1.82 -18.61
C GLU A 19 3.80 -2.52 -19.14
N LEU A 20 4.39 -2.02 -20.23
CA LEU A 20 5.66 -2.52 -20.75
C LEU A 20 6.80 -2.35 -19.73
N SER A 21 6.89 -1.16 -19.11
CA SER A 21 7.93 -0.83 -18.12
C SER A 21 7.79 -1.71 -16.88
N LYS A 22 6.54 -1.94 -16.44
CA LYS A 22 6.23 -2.85 -15.34
C LYS A 22 6.65 -4.29 -15.66
N ALA A 23 6.37 -4.77 -16.86
CA ALA A 23 6.78 -6.11 -17.31
C ALA A 23 8.30 -6.29 -17.35
N LYS A 24 9.05 -5.20 -17.60
CA LYS A 24 10.52 -5.18 -17.56
C LYS A 24 11.11 -5.00 -16.15
N GLY A 25 10.28 -4.84 -15.12
CA GLY A 25 10.72 -4.63 -13.75
C GLY A 25 11.01 -3.16 -13.39
N PHE A 26 10.78 -2.22 -14.31
CA PHE A 26 10.99 -0.79 -14.08
C PHE A 26 9.75 -0.16 -13.41
N ALA A 27 9.56 -0.50 -12.12
CA ALA A 27 8.36 -0.12 -11.38
C ALA A 27 8.18 1.39 -11.20
N LYS A 28 9.28 2.16 -11.12
CA LYS A 28 9.23 3.62 -11.01
C LYS A 28 8.76 4.24 -12.33
N ASP A 29 9.41 3.90 -13.44
CA ASP A 29 9.05 4.40 -14.77
C ASP A 29 7.60 4.02 -15.13
N ALA A 30 7.17 2.81 -14.78
CA ALA A 30 5.79 2.38 -14.95
C ALA A 30 4.79 3.29 -14.21
N ASN A 31 5.12 3.70 -12.99
CA ASN A 31 4.29 4.63 -12.24
C ASN A 31 4.27 6.02 -12.88
N ASP A 32 5.43 6.53 -13.32
CA ASP A 32 5.54 7.84 -13.95
C ASP A 32 4.74 7.90 -15.27
N PHE A 33 4.79 6.83 -16.07
CA PHE A 33 3.95 6.72 -17.28
C PHE A 33 2.46 6.62 -16.96
N HIS A 34 2.04 5.93 -15.90
CA HIS A 34 0.64 5.92 -15.48
C HIS A 34 0.17 7.30 -15.03
N VAL A 35 1.00 8.05 -14.29
CA VAL A 35 0.69 9.43 -13.87
C VAL A 35 0.52 10.32 -15.10
N ALA A 36 1.43 10.23 -16.07
CA ALA A 36 1.31 10.98 -17.32
C ALA A 36 0.04 10.62 -18.11
N ALA A 37 -0.31 9.34 -18.20
CA ALA A 37 -1.55 8.89 -18.82
C ALA A 37 -2.79 9.46 -18.12
N TYR A 38 -2.81 9.43 -16.78
CA TYR A 38 -3.88 10.00 -15.97
C TYR A 38 -4.11 11.49 -16.26
N GLU A 39 -3.04 12.29 -16.25
CA GLU A 39 -3.14 13.74 -16.47
C GLU A 39 -3.70 14.07 -17.87
N LEU A 40 -3.27 13.33 -18.89
CA LEU A 40 -3.77 13.47 -20.25
C LEU A 40 -5.26 13.11 -20.34
N GLU A 41 -5.66 12.01 -19.72
CA GLU A 41 -7.05 11.55 -19.76
C GLU A 41 -7.99 12.50 -19.00
N LYS A 42 -7.55 13.00 -17.83
CA LYS A 42 -8.25 14.04 -17.07
C LYS A 42 -8.40 15.32 -17.90
N LYS A 43 -7.35 15.74 -18.59
CA LYS A 43 -7.40 16.90 -19.49
C LYS A 43 -8.40 16.69 -20.62
N ALA A 44 -8.40 15.51 -21.25
CA ALA A 44 -9.37 15.18 -22.29
C ALA A 44 -10.81 15.20 -21.75
N ALA A 45 -11.05 14.68 -20.55
CA ALA A 45 -12.36 14.68 -19.91
C ALA A 45 -12.87 16.11 -19.63
N ILE A 46 -12.02 17.01 -19.15
CA ILE A 46 -12.37 18.42 -18.88
C ILE A 46 -12.72 19.18 -20.17
N MET A 47 -12.22 18.74 -21.33
CA MET A 47 -12.55 19.33 -22.63
C MET A 47 -13.90 18.85 -23.20
N THR A 48 -14.62 18.00 -22.47
CA THR A 48 -15.94 17.45 -22.83
C THR A 48 -16.93 17.68 -21.69
N SER A 49 -18.22 17.62 -21.98
CA SER A 49 -19.29 17.87 -21.01
C SER A 49 -20.39 16.81 -21.08
N SER A 50 -21.03 16.52 -19.94
CA SER A 50 -22.28 15.74 -19.92
C SER A 50 -23.46 16.46 -20.57
N GLN A 51 -23.32 17.75 -20.89
CA GLN A 51 -24.33 18.56 -21.58
C GLN A 51 -24.09 18.65 -23.10
N ASP A 52 -23.03 18.02 -23.61
CA ASP A 52 -22.77 17.96 -25.06
C ASP A 52 -23.85 17.13 -25.78
N GLU A 53 -23.98 17.33 -27.09
CA GLU A 53 -24.95 16.58 -27.94
C GLU A 53 -24.76 15.05 -27.81
N ASP A 54 -23.50 14.61 -27.71
CA ASP A 54 -23.15 13.25 -27.32
C ASP A 54 -22.32 13.28 -26.02
N PRO A 55 -22.91 12.92 -24.87
CA PRO A 55 -22.21 12.93 -23.59
C PRO A 55 -21.40 11.65 -23.33
N ILE A 56 -21.50 10.62 -24.19
CA ILE A 56 -20.83 9.33 -23.98
C ILE A 56 -19.31 9.47 -23.90
N PRO A 57 -18.62 10.24 -24.76
CA PRO A 57 -17.18 10.44 -24.67
C PRO A 57 -16.76 11.03 -23.32
N HIS A 58 -17.53 11.97 -22.77
CA HIS A 58 -17.23 12.58 -21.47
C HIS A 58 -17.16 11.53 -20.36
N PHE A 59 -18.18 10.66 -20.28
CA PHE A 59 -18.20 9.60 -19.26
C PHE A 59 -17.14 8.52 -19.48
N ILE A 60 -16.82 8.19 -20.74
CA ILE A 60 -15.75 7.24 -21.06
C ILE A 60 -14.39 7.78 -20.59
N LEU A 61 -14.12 9.06 -20.85
CA LEU A 61 -12.87 9.73 -20.48
C LEU A 61 -12.76 9.86 -18.95
N LEU A 62 -13.82 10.26 -18.24
CA LEU A 62 -13.82 10.31 -16.77
C LEU A 62 -13.56 8.93 -16.14
N ARG A 63 -14.24 7.88 -16.63
CA ARG A 63 -14.02 6.50 -16.18
C ARG A 63 -12.59 6.04 -16.44
N SER A 64 -12.04 6.38 -17.61
CA SER A 64 -10.67 6.05 -17.99
C SER A 64 -9.65 6.79 -17.11
N ALA A 65 -9.87 8.07 -16.83
CA ALA A 65 -9.04 8.87 -15.93
C ALA A 65 -9.05 8.30 -14.51
N ALA A 66 -10.22 7.89 -14.00
CA ALA A 66 -10.32 7.21 -12.70
C ALA A 66 -9.51 5.91 -12.67
N ALA A 67 -9.63 5.07 -13.70
CA ALA A 67 -8.85 3.83 -13.79
C ALA A 67 -7.33 4.08 -13.82
N LEU A 68 -6.88 5.11 -14.55
CA LEU A 68 -5.46 5.49 -14.61
C LEU A 68 -4.96 6.10 -13.29
N ALA A 69 -5.78 6.88 -12.60
CA ALA A 69 -5.48 7.39 -11.25
C ALA A 69 -5.26 6.23 -10.26
N TYR A 70 -6.15 5.22 -10.28
CA TYR A 70 -5.98 4.01 -9.47
C TYR A 70 -4.67 3.28 -9.79
N LYS A 71 -4.36 3.07 -11.08
CA LYS A 71 -3.10 2.42 -11.50
C LYS A 71 -1.85 3.20 -11.08
N SER A 72 -1.96 4.52 -10.98
CA SER A 72 -0.93 5.44 -10.49
C SER A 72 -0.84 5.52 -8.95
N LYS A 73 -1.64 4.72 -8.23
CA LYS A 73 -1.79 4.76 -6.76
C LYS A 73 -2.31 6.10 -6.23
N LEU A 74 -2.90 6.93 -7.08
CA LEU A 74 -3.56 8.18 -6.73
C LEU A 74 -5.02 7.90 -6.32
N TYR A 75 -5.20 7.13 -5.25
CA TYR A 75 -6.53 6.61 -4.87
C TYR A 75 -7.54 7.71 -4.60
N LYS A 76 -7.13 8.79 -3.93
CA LYS A 76 -8.03 9.90 -3.62
C LYS A 76 -8.53 10.61 -4.87
N GLU A 77 -7.63 10.83 -5.84
CA GLU A 77 -8.00 11.41 -7.14
C GLU A 77 -8.94 10.48 -7.93
N SER A 78 -8.69 9.17 -7.87
CA SER A 78 -9.58 8.18 -8.49
C SER A 78 -10.98 8.22 -7.88
N GLU A 79 -11.10 8.32 -6.56
CA GLU A 79 -12.40 8.42 -5.87
C GLU A 79 -13.13 9.71 -6.25
N ASN A 80 -12.43 10.85 -6.26
CA ASN A 80 -13.01 12.14 -6.63
C ASN A 80 -13.57 12.11 -8.07
N LEU A 81 -12.84 11.49 -9.01
CA LEU A 81 -13.31 11.33 -10.40
C LEU A 81 -14.51 10.39 -10.51
N ILE A 82 -14.55 9.32 -9.71
CA ILE A 82 -15.70 8.40 -9.65
C ILE A 82 -16.93 9.14 -9.14
N GLU A 83 -16.80 9.90 -8.05
CA GLU A 83 -17.88 10.68 -7.46
C GLU A 83 -18.40 11.75 -8.42
N MET A 84 -17.49 12.49 -9.06
CA MET A 84 -17.81 13.46 -10.11
C MET A 84 -18.62 12.80 -11.23
N CYS A 85 -18.10 11.72 -11.81
CA CYS A 85 -18.76 11.03 -12.92
C CYS A 85 -20.14 10.49 -12.52
N LEU A 86 -20.29 9.93 -11.32
CA LEU A 86 -21.58 9.42 -10.81
C LEU A 86 -22.60 10.54 -10.56
N SER A 87 -22.15 11.71 -10.11
CA SER A 87 -23.02 12.87 -9.88
C SER A 87 -23.69 13.38 -11.16
N GLU A 88 -23.08 13.09 -12.30
CA GLU A 88 -23.55 13.48 -13.64
C GLU A 88 -24.45 12.41 -14.30
N ASN A 89 -24.89 11.39 -13.55
CA ASN A 89 -25.81 10.33 -13.98
C ASN A 89 -25.36 9.57 -15.25
N PRO A 90 -24.20 8.88 -15.22
CA PRO A 90 -23.63 8.23 -16.40
C PRO A 90 -24.43 6.98 -16.79
N PRO A 91 -24.27 6.46 -18.02
CA PRO A 91 -24.92 5.21 -18.44
C PRO A 91 -24.56 4.02 -17.55
N LEU A 92 -25.47 3.03 -17.46
CA LEU A 92 -25.33 1.87 -16.57
C LEU A 92 -24.02 1.08 -16.75
N PHE A 93 -23.50 0.99 -17.98
CA PHE A 93 -22.23 0.28 -18.21
C PHE A 93 -21.04 1.02 -17.59
N ILE A 94 -21.05 2.36 -17.63
CA ILE A 94 -20.04 3.20 -16.96
C ILE A 94 -20.18 3.05 -15.45
N GLN A 95 -21.39 3.11 -14.90
CA GLN A 95 -21.61 2.92 -13.45
C GLN A 95 -21.05 1.58 -12.96
N LYS A 96 -21.28 0.50 -13.72
CA LYS A 96 -20.74 -0.84 -13.41
C LYS A 96 -19.21 -0.83 -13.38
N ASP A 97 -18.57 -0.15 -14.32
CA ASP A 97 -17.12 -0.06 -14.35
C ASP A 97 -16.55 0.81 -13.23
N LEU A 98 -17.17 1.96 -12.94
CA LEU A 98 -16.79 2.80 -11.80
C LEU A 98 -16.89 2.04 -10.48
N LYS A 99 -17.96 1.24 -10.29
CA LYS A 99 -18.11 0.39 -9.10
C LYS A 99 -16.97 -0.62 -8.96
N LYS A 100 -16.54 -1.27 -10.05
CA LYS A 100 -15.37 -2.16 -10.03
C LYS A 100 -14.11 -1.42 -9.59
N ILE A 101 -13.91 -0.19 -10.07
CA ILE A 101 -12.75 0.62 -9.67
C ILE A 101 -12.83 0.96 -8.18
N SER A 102 -13.99 1.39 -7.66
CA SER A 102 -14.19 1.62 -6.22
C SER A 102 -13.91 0.38 -5.37
N GLU A 103 -14.36 -0.80 -5.80
CA GLU A 103 -14.07 -2.07 -5.12
C GLU A 103 -12.57 -2.38 -5.11
N LEU A 104 -11.85 -2.08 -6.19
CA LEU A 104 -10.39 -2.23 -6.25
C LEU A 104 -9.67 -1.27 -5.30
N ILE A 105 -10.16 -0.03 -5.18
CA ILE A 105 -9.64 0.96 -4.21
C ILE A 105 -9.86 0.46 -2.79
N GLN A 106 -11.07 0.03 -2.45
CA GLN A 106 -11.41 -0.50 -1.13
C GLN A 106 -10.56 -1.73 -0.79
N LYS A 107 -10.35 -2.66 -1.73
CA LYS A 107 -9.44 -3.80 -1.53
C LYS A 107 -8.00 -3.33 -1.29
N SER A 108 -7.51 -2.36 -2.05
CA SER A 108 -6.16 -1.81 -1.85
C SER A 108 -6.00 -1.08 -0.51
N ALA A 109 -7.08 -0.47 0.00
CA ALA A 109 -7.14 0.12 1.34
C ALA A 109 -7.22 -0.95 2.44
N SER A 110 -8.03 -2.00 2.27
CA SER A 110 -8.15 -3.11 3.22
C SER A 110 -6.92 -4.03 3.23
N THR A 111 -6.10 -4.01 2.17
CA THR A 111 -4.77 -4.65 2.17
C THR A 111 -3.78 -3.86 3.03
N ARG A 112 -4.10 -2.61 3.42
CA ARG A 112 -3.42 -1.88 4.49
C ARG A 112 -4.17 -2.16 5.81
N VAL A 113 -3.66 -3.12 6.58
CA VAL A 113 -4.01 -3.42 7.98
C VAL A 113 -5.31 -4.21 8.20
N SER A 114 -5.16 -5.53 8.25
CA SER A 114 -5.36 -6.22 9.52
C SER A 114 -4.09 -7.04 9.77
N GLU A 115 -3.02 -6.35 10.18
CA GLU A 115 -1.95 -7.04 10.90
C GLU A 115 -2.63 -7.55 12.18
N THR A 116 -2.89 -8.85 12.27
CA THR A 116 -3.33 -9.43 13.53
C THR A 116 -2.10 -9.40 14.41
N ILE A 117 -1.98 -8.30 15.15
CA ILE A 117 -0.89 -8.10 16.07
C ILE A 117 -1.16 -9.00 17.28
N PHE A 118 -0.41 -10.09 17.39
CA PHE A 118 -0.45 -10.93 18.58
C PHE A 118 0.52 -10.36 19.62
N HIS A 119 -0.02 -10.01 20.78
CA HIS A 119 0.79 -9.65 21.93
C HIS A 119 1.11 -10.93 22.69
N LEU A 120 2.38 -11.29 22.73
CA LEU A 120 2.86 -12.46 23.46
C LEU A 120 3.74 -12.01 24.60
N GLN A 121 3.64 -12.72 25.71
CA GLN A 121 4.51 -12.54 26.86
C GLN A 121 5.41 -13.77 26.94
N ILE A 122 6.72 -13.56 26.80
CA ILE A 122 7.71 -14.62 26.79
C ILE A 122 8.61 -14.41 28.00
N GLU A 123 8.80 -15.48 28.77
CA GLU A 123 9.75 -15.51 29.87
C GLU A 123 10.93 -16.39 29.46
N GLY A 124 12.15 -15.89 29.66
CA GLY A 124 13.34 -16.68 29.34
C GLY A 124 14.62 -15.92 29.59
N ARG A 125 15.75 -16.54 29.28
CA ARG A 125 17.07 -15.96 29.47
C ARG A 125 17.56 -15.27 28.20
N LEU A 126 18.06 -14.05 28.34
CA LEU A 126 18.74 -13.37 27.23
C LEU A 126 20.10 -14.00 27.01
N THR A 127 20.33 -14.58 25.83
CA THR A 127 21.52 -15.42 25.54
C THR A 127 22.36 -14.93 24.37
N ASN A 128 21.78 -14.16 23.44
CA ASN A 128 22.50 -13.66 22.27
C ASN A 128 21.98 -12.27 21.88
N VAL A 129 22.87 -11.45 21.31
CA VAL A 129 22.58 -10.12 20.79
C VAL A 129 23.31 -9.95 19.46
N ASN A 130 22.58 -9.52 18.43
CA ASN A 130 23.12 -9.15 17.13
C ASN A 130 22.93 -7.63 16.94
N ALA A 131 24.02 -6.87 17.03
CA ALA A 131 23.99 -5.41 16.87
C ALA A 131 23.65 -4.98 15.43
N ASP A 132 24.15 -5.70 14.43
CA ASP A 132 23.92 -5.36 13.00
C ASP A 132 22.44 -5.50 12.63
N LYS A 133 21.76 -6.49 13.21
CA LYS A 133 20.33 -6.77 12.97
C LYS A 133 19.40 -6.20 14.04
N ASN A 134 19.95 -5.59 15.09
CA ASN A 134 19.20 -5.17 16.28
C ASN A 134 18.31 -6.28 16.84
N GLU A 135 18.85 -7.48 16.97
CA GLU A 135 18.11 -8.67 17.38
C GLU A 135 18.66 -9.21 18.70
N ILE A 136 17.78 -9.66 19.59
CA ILE A 136 18.14 -10.41 20.79
C ILE A 136 17.53 -11.81 20.74
N THR A 137 18.21 -12.79 21.32
CA THR A 137 17.69 -14.14 21.48
C THR A 137 17.32 -14.40 22.93
N ILE A 138 16.05 -14.68 23.16
CA ILE A 138 15.53 -15.15 24.45
C ILE A 138 15.35 -16.66 24.39
N LYS A 139 15.98 -17.36 25.32
CA LYS A 139 15.86 -18.81 25.47
C LYS A 139 14.88 -19.12 26.59
N ASP A 140 13.77 -19.74 26.25
CA ASP A 140 12.82 -20.29 27.22
C ASP A 140 13.24 -21.72 27.58
N ASP A 141 13.71 -21.92 28.82
CA ASP A 141 14.14 -23.23 29.30
C ASP A 141 12.94 -24.16 29.60
N THR A 142 11.73 -23.62 29.81
CA THR A 142 10.49 -24.38 30.04
C THR A 142 10.04 -25.05 28.74
N GLN A 143 10.01 -24.28 27.65
CA GLN A 143 9.59 -24.76 26.33
C GLN A 143 10.76 -25.26 25.47
N LYS A 144 12.00 -25.14 25.95
CA LYS A 144 13.24 -25.40 25.20
C LYS A 144 13.26 -24.72 23.82
N GLN A 145 12.73 -23.50 23.75
CA GLN A 145 12.60 -22.74 22.50
C GLN A 145 13.42 -21.45 22.55
N ASN A 146 13.99 -21.08 21.40
CA ASN A 146 14.71 -19.82 21.23
C ASN A 146 13.84 -18.86 20.43
N TYR A 147 13.64 -17.66 20.95
CA TYR A 147 12.88 -16.58 20.32
C TYR A 147 13.85 -15.48 19.86
N ALA A 148 13.87 -15.22 18.56
CA ALA A 148 14.57 -14.07 17.98
C ALA A 148 13.64 -12.87 17.99
N VAL A 149 14.06 -11.80 18.66
CA VAL A 149 13.24 -10.60 18.88
C VAL A 149 13.98 -9.38 18.38
N ILE A 150 13.34 -8.63 17.50
CA ILE A 150 13.86 -7.37 16.98
C ILE A 150 13.64 -6.27 18.03
N VAL A 151 14.70 -5.55 18.34
CA VAL A 151 14.73 -4.49 19.35
C VAL A 151 14.92 -3.14 18.65
N PRO A 152 14.21 -2.09 19.07
CA PRO A 152 14.50 -0.72 18.63
C PRO A 152 15.97 -0.34 18.91
N GLN A 153 16.67 0.27 17.94
CA GLN A 153 18.10 0.63 18.05
C GLN A 153 18.44 1.43 19.31
N ASN A 154 17.53 2.29 19.76
CA ASN A 154 17.72 3.12 20.94
C ASN A 154 17.64 2.36 22.28
N GLN A 155 17.10 1.14 22.30
CA GLN A 155 16.94 0.33 23.51
C GLN A 155 17.96 -0.80 23.61
N LEU A 156 18.61 -1.17 22.49
CA LEU A 156 19.50 -2.33 22.47
C LEU A 156 20.66 -2.21 23.47
N ALA A 157 21.33 -1.06 23.51
CA ALA A 157 22.45 -0.82 24.42
C ALA A 157 22.04 -0.88 25.90
N GLU A 158 20.87 -0.34 26.24
CA GLU A 158 20.33 -0.37 27.60
C GLU A 158 19.97 -1.79 28.03
N ILE A 159 19.36 -2.57 27.12
CA ILE A 159 18.99 -3.96 27.36
C ILE A 159 20.22 -4.82 27.64
N ILE A 160 21.27 -4.68 26.83
CA ILE A 160 22.52 -5.41 27.08
C ILE A 160 23.08 -5.02 28.44
N LYS A 161 23.12 -3.73 28.76
CA LYS A 161 23.71 -3.24 30.01
C LYS A 161 22.96 -3.75 31.25
N ASN A 162 21.63 -3.80 31.19
CA ASN A 162 20.80 -4.07 32.35
C ASN A 162 20.36 -5.54 32.47
N HIS A 163 20.32 -6.30 31.36
CA HIS A 163 19.64 -7.59 31.29
C HIS A 163 20.46 -8.73 30.64
N TRP A 164 21.74 -8.52 30.32
CA TRP A 164 22.60 -9.56 29.76
C TRP A 164 22.72 -10.79 30.68
N PHE A 165 22.50 -11.99 30.12
CA PHE A 165 22.45 -13.27 30.85
C PHE A 165 21.42 -13.36 32.00
N GLN A 166 20.49 -12.42 32.09
CA GLN A 166 19.42 -12.46 33.09
C GLN A 166 18.16 -13.13 32.55
N ASN A 167 17.35 -13.66 33.45
CA ASN A 167 15.98 -14.03 33.13
C ASN A 167 15.15 -12.77 32.97
N VAL A 168 14.43 -12.68 31.86
CA VAL A 168 13.65 -11.52 31.45
C VAL A 168 12.24 -11.93 31.06
N LEU A 169 11.31 -11.05 31.36
CA LEU A 169 9.94 -11.13 30.92
C LEU A 169 9.73 -10.07 29.85
N ILE A 170 9.60 -10.52 28.60
CA ILE A 170 9.42 -9.65 27.44
C ILE A 170 7.97 -9.67 26.97
N LYS A 171 7.48 -8.50 26.59
CA LYS A 171 6.27 -8.36 25.78
C LYS A 171 6.70 -8.11 24.36
N VAL A 172 6.24 -8.97 23.46
CA VAL A 172 6.55 -8.87 22.05
C VAL A 172 5.29 -8.79 21.23
N ARG A 173 5.42 -8.01 20.18
CA ARG A 173 4.46 -7.87 19.12
C ARG A 173 4.83 -8.82 17.99
N GLN A 174 4.06 -9.87 17.78
CA GLN A 174 4.26 -10.78 16.66
C GLN A 174 3.41 -10.34 15.47
N THR A 175 4.07 -10.15 14.33
CA THR A 175 3.42 -9.87 13.04
C THR A 175 2.92 -11.16 12.40
N ASN A 176 2.01 -11.05 11.43
CA ASN A 176 1.51 -12.19 10.64
C ASN A 176 2.62 -12.97 9.89
N TYR A 177 3.83 -12.40 9.74
CA TYR A 177 4.99 -13.05 9.13
C TYR A 177 5.89 -13.75 10.15
N GLY A 178 5.46 -13.83 11.41
CA GLY A 178 6.20 -14.46 12.50
C GLY A 178 7.30 -13.60 13.10
N VAL A 179 7.52 -12.38 12.60
CA VAL A 179 8.52 -11.44 13.14
C VAL A 179 8.05 -10.95 14.50
N MET A 180 8.89 -11.11 15.52
CA MET A 180 8.65 -10.63 16.89
C MET A 180 9.40 -9.32 17.11
N VAL A 181 8.67 -8.28 17.50
CA VAL A 181 9.23 -6.96 17.82
C VAL A 181 9.06 -6.70 19.31
N LEU A 182 10.13 -6.28 19.98
CA LEU A 182 10.10 -5.96 21.41
C LEU A 182 9.26 -4.72 21.68
N GLU A 183 8.31 -4.83 22.61
CA GLU A 183 7.55 -3.69 23.13
C GLU A 183 8.01 -3.30 24.52
N LYS A 184 8.25 -4.29 25.38
CA LYS A 184 8.69 -4.07 26.76
C LYS A 184 9.53 -5.24 27.23
N ILE A 185 10.52 -4.94 28.07
CA ILE A 185 11.36 -5.91 28.75
C ILE A 185 11.45 -5.54 30.23
N ASN A 186 11.33 -6.53 31.11
CA ASN A 186 11.59 -6.36 32.54
C ASN A 186 12.42 -7.55 33.02
N ALA A 187 13.17 -7.38 34.11
CA ALA A 187 13.78 -8.52 34.79
C ALA A 187 12.67 -9.44 35.34
N ALA A 188 12.82 -10.76 35.15
CA ALA A 188 12.00 -11.73 35.85
C ALA A 188 12.49 -11.81 37.30
N ALA A 189 11.57 -11.62 38.25
CA ALA A 189 11.86 -11.65 39.68
C ALA A 189 12.06 -13.08 40.19
#